data_AF-A0AAV4NPN0-F1
#
_entry.id   AF-A0AAV4NPN0-F1
#
_cell.length_a   1.000
_cell.length_b   1.000
_cell.length_c   1.000
_cell.angle_alpha   90.00
_cell.angle_beta   90.00
_cell.angle_gamma   90.00
#
_symmetry.space_group_name_H-M   'P 1'
#
loop_
_entity.id
_entity.type
_entity.pdbx_description
1 polymer ?
#
loop_
_entity_poly.entity_id
_entity_poly.type
_entity_poly.pdbx_seq_one_letter_code
_entity_poly.pdbx_strand_id
1 'polypeptide(L)'
;MEGHILNTRYGLDDENIISISQDAKDFALFKGISMRTSDLGQDVRVPIPIFALFHRLFYGLVQKVNDLQPYLNYIIHKIAHCKDILKECLSSTIEVDEFTRNIFKIYEAVEKDESFIGLIRSDYLLNSDSDGRITGIKQV
;
A
#
# COMPACT_ATOMS: atom_id res chain seq x y z
N MET A 1 3.44 -23.74 -15.55
CA MET A 1 4.65 -22.91 -15.76
C MET A 1 5.16 -22.34 -14.43
N GLU A 2 4.29 -21.92 -13.51
CA GLU A 2 4.67 -21.41 -12.19
C GLU A 2 5.33 -22.44 -11.26
N GLY A 3 4.82 -23.66 -11.17
CA GLY A 3 5.41 -24.72 -10.32
C GLY A 3 6.87 -25.06 -10.67
N HIS A 4 7.24 -24.97 -11.95
CA HIS A 4 8.63 -25.18 -12.39
C HIS A 4 9.55 -24.04 -11.93
N ILE A 5 9.06 -22.80 -11.85
CA ILE A 5 9.84 -21.64 -11.38
C ILE A 5 10.03 -21.71 -9.86
N LEU A 6 8.98 -22.08 -9.12
CA LEU A 6 9.03 -22.23 -7.66
C LEU A 6 10.04 -23.29 -7.22
N ASN A 7 10.03 -24.45 -7.87
CA ASN A 7 10.98 -25.51 -7.59
C ASN A 7 12.41 -25.11 -8.03
N THR A 8 12.59 -24.69 -9.30
CA THR A 8 13.94 -24.45 -9.84
C THR A 8 14.65 -23.25 -9.22
N ARG A 9 13.92 -22.20 -8.77
CA ARG A 9 14.54 -20.99 -8.22
C ARG A 9 14.52 -20.89 -6.70
N TYR A 10 13.52 -21.48 -6.05
CA TYR A 10 13.32 -21.34 -4.60
C TYR A 10 13.32 -22.68 -3.87
N GLY A 11 13.47 -23.80 -4.59
CA GLY A 11 13.45 -25.14 -4.01
C GLY A 11 12.11 -25.50 -3.38
N LEU A 12 11.01 -24.85 -3.82
CA LEU A 12 9.67 -25.12 -3.29
C LEU A 12 9.01 -26.23 -4.12
N ASP A 13 8.64 -27.31 -3.46
CA ASP A 13 7.90 -28.44 -4.03
C ASP A 13 6.66 -28.74 -3.18
N ASP A 14 5.75 -29.54 -3.72
CA ASP A 14 4.48 -29.84 -3.05
C ASP A 14 4.69 -30.60 -1.72
N GLU A 15 5.82 -31.28 -1.55
CA GLU A 15 6.17 -32.04 -0.34
C GLU A 15 6.64 -31.11 0.79
N ASN A 16 7.40 -30.04 0.46
CA ASN A 16 7.98 -29.13 1.44
C ASN A 16 7.15 -27.88 1.72
N ILE A 17 6.25 -27.49 0.81
CA ILE A 17 5.40 -26.29 0.94
C ILE A 17 4.60 -26.30 2.25
N ILE A 18 4.07 -27.46 2.65
CA ILE A 18 3.27 -27.59 3.86
C ILE A 18 4.13 -27.32 5.10
N SER A 19 5.34 -27.89 5.16
CA SER A 19 6.26 -27.70 6.28
C SER A 19 6.70 -26.24 6.38
N ILE A 20 7.14 -25.66 5.26
CA ILE A 20 7.59 -24.26 5.19
C ILE A 20 6.46 -23.31 5.56
N SER A 21 5.22 -23.62 5.16
CA SER A 21 4.04 -22.84 5.53
C SER A 21 3.80 -22.80 7.03
N GLN A 22 4.05 -23.92 7.75
CA GLN A 22 3.92 -23.93 9.22
C GLN A 22 5.05 -23.13 9.88
N ASP A 23 6.29 -23.34 9.46
CA ASP A 23 7.44 -22.58 9.98
C ASP A 23 7.25 -21.07 9.77
N ALA A 24 6.69 -20.67 8.62
CA ALA A 24 6.39 -19.28 8.32
C ALA A 24 5.30 -18.67 9.22
N LYS A 25 4.27 -19.46 9.60
CA LYS A 25 3.22 -19.01 10.53
C LYS A 25 3.78 -18.81 11.93
N ASP A 26 4.59 -19.76 12.40
CA ASP A 26 5.24 -19.66 13.70
C ASP A 26 6.18 -18.44 13.74
N PHE A 27 7.00 -18.27 12.70
CA PHE A 27 7.85 -17.09 12.55
C PHE A 27 7.03 -15.79 12.56
N ALA A 28 5.93 -15.74 11.82
CA ALA A 28 5.06 -14.56 11.76
C ALA A 28 4.52 -14.19 13.15
N LEU A 29 4.01 -15.17 13.91
CA LEU A 29 3.55 -14.97 15.28
C LEU A 29 4.67 -14.50 16.21
N PHE A 30 5.85 -15.14 16.16
CA PHE A 30 7.01 -14.75 16.96
C PHE A 30 7.51 -13.32 16.66
N LYS A 31 7.34 -12.85 15.42
CA LYS A 31 7.71 -11.48 15.01
C LYS A 31 6.58 -10.46 15.17
N GLY A 32 5.42 -10.85 15.69
CA GLY A 32 4.27 -9.97 15.85
C GLY A 32 3.52 -9.65 14.55
N ILE A 33 3.81 -10.37 13.46
CA ILE A 33 3.12 -10.28 12.16
C ILE A 33 1.80 -11.05 12.28
N SER A 34 0.84 -10.45 12.98
CA SER A 34 -0.42 -11.08 13.34
C SER A 34 -1.59 -10.11 13.24
N MET A 35 -2.80 -10.66 13.08
CA MET A 35 -4.03 -9.89 13.06
C MET A 35 -5.09 -10.52 13.97
N ARG A 36 -6.15 -9.76 14.22
CA ARG A 36 -7.37 -10.28 14.84
C ARG A 36 -8.25 -10.94 13.78
N THR A 37 -8.95 -11.99 14.17
CA THR A 37 -10.05 -12.57 13.39
C THR A 37 -11.39 -12.18 14.01
N SER A 38 -12.43 -12.10 13.19
CA SER A 38 -13.82 -11.87 13.65
C SER A 38 -14.36 -13.03 14.48
N ASP A 39 -13.83 -14.23 14.25
CA ASP A 39 -14.45 -15.48 14.70
C ASP A 39 -13.99 -15.90 16.12
N LEU A 40 -12.99 -15.20 16.67
CA LEU A 40 -12.39 -15.49 17.97
C LEU A 40 -12.41 -14.25 18.88
N GLY A 41 -12.15 -14.47 20.16
CA GLY A 41 -12.09 -13.39 21.15
C GLY A 41 -11.05 -12.31 20.79
N GLN A 42 -11.24 -11.10 21.30
CA GLN A 42 -10.42 -9.93 20.96
C GLN A 42 -8.94 -10.07 21.33
N ASP A 43 -8.60 -10.97 22.25
CA ASP A 43 -7.23 -11.23 22.70
C ASP A 43 -6.50 -12.26 21.84
N VAL A 44 -7.21 -12.95 20.96
CA VAL A 44 -6.61 -13.94 20.07
C VAL A 44 -5.92 -13.26 18.89
N ARG A 45 -4.77 -13.77 18.51
CA ARG A 45 -4.00 -13.33 17.35
C ARG A 45 -3.76 -14.52 16.43
N VAL A 46 -3.92 -14.29 15.14
CA VAL A 46 -3.64 -15.27 14.09
C VAL A 46 -2.54 -14.70 13.17
N PRO A 47 -1.68 -15.54 12.56
CA PRO A 47 -0.67 -15.05 11.64
C PRO A 47 -1.34 -14.34 10.46
N ILE A 48 -0.79 -13.20 10.03
CA ILE A 48 -1.27 -12.52 8.82
C ILE A 48 -0.98 -13.43 7.63
N PRO A 49 -1.91 -13.59 6.67
CA PRO A 49 -1.60 -14.25 5.40
C PRO A 49 -0.55 -13.42 4.65
N ILE A 50 0.69 -13.92 4.62
CA ILE A 50 1.79 -13.31 3.89
C ILE A 50 1.78 -13.89 2.47
N PHE A 51 1.60 -13.04 1.46
CA PHE A 51 1.93 -13.39 0.08
C PHE A 51 3.43 -13.17 -0.09
N ALA A 52 4.17 -14.23 -0.42
CA ALA A 52 5.60 -14.15 -0.67
C ALA A 52 5.87 -13.30 -1.92
N LEU A 53 6.19 -12.03 -1.73
CA LEU A 53 6.70 -11.18 -2.79
C LEU A 53 8.19 -11.44 -2.93
N PHE A 54 8.59 -12.05 -4.05
CA PHE A 54 9.99 -12.30 -4.34
C PHE A 54 10.71 -11.00 -4.72
N HIS A 55 11.25 -10.34 -3.69
CA HIS A 55 11.88 -9.02 -3.71
C HIS A 55 12.86 -8.77 -4.87
N ARG A 56 13.54 -9.81 -5.36
CA ARG A 56 14.57 -9.69 -6.40
C ARG A 56 14.05 -9.30 -7.78
N LEU A 57 12.77 -9.52 -8.08
CA LEU A 57 12.24 -9.26 -9.43
C LEU A 57 12.09 -7.77 -9.75
N PHE A 58 12.08 -6.89 -8.74
CA PHE A 58 11.66 -5.49 -8.91
C PHE A 58 12.63 -4.47 -8.33
N TYR A 59 13.85 -4.84 -7.94
CA TYR A 59 14.79 -3.97 -7.20
C TYR A 59 14.97 -2.58 -7.84
N GLY A 60 15.17 -2.52 -9.16
CA GLY A 60 15.31 -1.24 -9.87
C GLY A 60 14.05 -0.36 -9.87
N LEU A 61 12.86 -0.97 -9.91
CA LEU A 61 11.59 -0.26 -9.84
C LEU A 61 11.27 0.20 -8.42
N VAL A 62 11.60 -0.62 -7.42
CA VAL A 62 11.44 -0.30 -6.00
C VAL A 62 12.28 0.92 -5.61
N GLN A 63 13.54 0.98 -6.05
CA GLN A 63 14.37 2.15 -5.76
C GLN A 63 13.78 3.43 -6.38
N LYS A 64 13.30 3.34 -7.62
CA LYS A 64 12.68 4.48 -8.32
C LYS A 64 11.47 5.05 -7.58
N VAL A 65 10.58 4.21 -7.04
CA VAL A 65 9.42 4.70 -6.26
C VAL A 65 9.83 5.28 -4.91
N ASN A 66 10.86 4.69 -4.28
CA ASN A 66 11.38 5.20 -3.02
C ASN A 66 11.96 6.62 -3.21
N ASP A 67 12.75 6.83 -4.26
CA ASP A 67 13.32 8.14 -4.59
C ASP A 67 12.24 9.18 -4.98
N LEU A 68 11.08 8.72 -5.48
CA LEU A 68 9.95 9.58 -5.87
C LEU A 68 9.10 10.04 -4.67
N GLN A 69 9.00 9.23 -3.60
CA GLN A 69 8.10 9.49 -2.46
C GLN A 69 8.28 10.88 -1.83
N PRO A 70 9.50 11.42 -1.60
CA PRO A 70 9.67 12.76 -1.04
C PRO A 70 9.04 13.86 -1.89
N TYR A 71 9.11 13.75 -3.23
CA TYR A 71 8.52 14.73 -4.14
C TYR A 71 6.99 14.68 -4.09
N LEU A 72 6.41 13.47 -4.03
CA LEU A 72 4.97 13.31 -3.86
C LEU A 72 4.49 13.88 -2.52
N ASN A 73 5.22 13.61 -1.43
CA ASN A 73 4.92 14.17 -0.12
C ASN A 73 4.94 15.70 -0.16
N TYR A 74 5.93 16.29 -0.83
CA TYR A 74 6.02 17.75 -0.99
C TYR A 74 4.86 18.33 -1.80
N ILE A 75 4.50 17.71 -2.92
CA ILE A 75 3.37 18.15 -3.75
C ILE A 75 2.06 18.06 -2.95
N ILE A 76 1.81 16.93 -2.29
CA ILE A 76 0.61 16.74 -1.46
C ILE A 76 0.58 17.76 -0.32
N HIS A 77 1.71 17.99 0.35
CA HIS A 77 1.80 19.03 1.38
C HIS A 77 1.44 20.41 0.83
N LYS A 78 1.99 20.82 -0.32
CA LYS A 78 1.67 22.12 -0.93
C LYS A 78 0.21 22.25 -1.33
N ILE A 79 -0.36 21.23 -1.97
CA ILE A 79 -1.76 21.22 -2.38
C ILE A 79 -2.67 21.26 -1.15
N ALA A 80 -2.40 20.45 -0.12
CA ALA A 80 -3.16 20.42 1.12
C ALA A 80 -3.20 21.77 1.84
N HIS A 81 -2.20 22.63 1.62
CA HIS A 81 -2.09 23.96 2.23
C HIS A 81 -2.61 25.08 1.33
N CYS A 82 -3.09 24.77 0.12
CA CYS A 82 -3.64 25.73 -0.82
C CYS A 82 -5.16 25.63 -0.83
N LYS A 83 -5.82 26.50 -0.04
CA LYS A 83 -7.29 26.54 0.09
C LYS A 83 -7.97 26.73 -1.27
N ASP A 84 -7.43 27.59 -2.12
CA ASP A 84 -8.03 27.93 -3.41
C ASP A 84 -8.04 26.72 -4.36
N ILE A 85 -6.92 26.01 -4.50
CA ILE A 85 -6.82 24.80 -5.33
C ILE A 85 -7.78 23.73 -4.83
N LEU A 86 -7.81 23.47 -3.51
CA LEU A 86 -8.70 22.44 -2.96
C LEU A 86 -10.17 22.79 -3.18
N LYS A 87 -10.55 24.05 -3.01
CA LYS A 87 -11.93 24.51 -3.23
C LYS A 87 -12.34 24.38 -4.70
N GLU A 88 -11.46 24.76 -5.61
CA GLU A 88 -11.68 24.63 -7.05
C GLU A 88 -11.85 23.16 -7.45
N CYS A 89 -10.89 22.30 -7.07
CA CYS A 89 -10.91 20.87 -7.43
C CYS A 89 -12.10 20.10 -6.84
N LEU A 90 -12.55 20.46 -5.63
CA LEU A 90 -13.63 19.76 -4.93
C LEU A 90 -15.02 20.39 -5.14
N SER A 91 -15.12 21.53 -5.80
CA SER A 91 -16.35 22.32 -5.96
C SER A 91 -17.56 21.51 -6.43
N SER A 92 -17.42 20.75 -7.51
CA SER A 92 -18.49 19.87 -8.02
C SER A 92 -18.79 18.68 -7.10
N THR A 93 -17.79 18.19 -6.38
CA THR A 93 -17.91 17.02 -5.51
C THR A 93 -18.65 17.37 -4.22
N ILE A 94 -18.37 18.53 -3.61
CA ILE A 94 -19.06 18.98 -2.39
C ILE A 94 -20.53 19.34 -2.63
N GLU A 95 -20.91 19.64 -3.87
CA GLU A 95 -22.31 19.85 -4.24
C GLU A 95 -23.10 18.55 -4.16
N VAL A 96 -22.55 17.46 -4.69
CA VAL A 96 -23.24 16.18 -4.86
C VAL A 96 -23.01 15.17 -3.74
N ASP A 97 -21.89 15.24 -3.01
CA ASP A 97 -21.54 14.31 -1.92
C ASP A 97 -21.57 15.00 -0.56
N GLU A 98 -22.51 14.57 0.29
CA GLU A 98 -22.68 15.11 1.63
C GLU A 98 -21.50 14.82 2.55
N PHE A 99 -20.90 13.63 2.42
CA PHE A 99 -19.77 13.24 3.26
C PHE A 99 -18.56 14.14 3.02
N THR A 100 -18.12 14.28 1.77
CA THR A 100 -17.01 15.15 1.38
C THR A 100 -17.30 16.61 1.71
N ARG A 101 -18.54 17.08 1.51
CA ARG A 101 -18.95 18.44 1.89
C ARG A 101 -18.77 18.71 3.38
N ASN A 102 -19.14 17.76 4.24
CA ASN A 102 -19.01 17.92 5.68
C ASN A 102 -17.55 17.92 6.14
N ILE A 103 -16.69 17.11 5.51
CA ILE A 103 -15.23 17.17 5.73
C ILE A 103 -14.67 18.53 5.30
N PHE A 104 -15.08 19.03 4.13
CA PHE A 104 -14.60 20.30 3.61
C PHE A 104 -15.00 21.49 4.50
N LYS A 105 -16.20 21.46 5.10
CA LYS A 105 -16.62 22.45 6.10
C LYS A 105 -15.70 22.47 7.34
N ILE A 106 -15.30 21.29 7.84
CA ILE A 106 -14.35 21.20 8.95
C ILE A 106 -13.01 21.80 8.54
N TYR A 107 -12.52 21.47 7.34
CA TYR A 107 -11.30 22.04 6.78
C TYR A 107 -11.36 23.58 6.65
N GLU A 108 -12.48 24.15 6.20
CA GLU A 108 -12.64 25.61 6.10
C GLU A 108 -12.68 26.28 7.49
N ALA A 109 -13.29 25.63 8.49
CA ALA A 109 -13.45 26.16 9.84
C ALA A 109 -12.16 26.14 10.68
N VAL A 110 -11.19 25.30 10.34
CA VAL A 110 -9.93 25.18 11.08
C VAL A 110 -8.92 26.23 10.59
N GLU A 111 -8.35 26.98 11.54
CA GLU A 111 -7.21 27.85 11.29
C GLU A 111 -5.95 27.05 11.01
N LYS A 112 -5.04 27.60 10.21
CA LYS A 112 -3.88 26.89 9.71
C LYS A 112 -2.86 26.77 10.83
N ASP A 113 -2.76 25.59 11.45
CA ASP A 113 -1.67 25.29 12.39
C ASP A 113 -0.31 25.36 11.68
N GLU A 114 0.77 25.61 12.43
CA GLU A 114 2.12 25.75 11.85
C GLU A 114 2.82 24.39 11.60
N SER A 115 2.29 23.29 12.15
CA SER A 115 2.96 21.98 12.12
C SER A 115 2.02 20.86 11.70
N PHE A 116 2.42 20.06 10.71
CA PHE A 116 1.65 18.94 10.18
C PHE A 116 2.50 17.68 10.04
N ILE A 117 1.91 16.53 10.33
CA ILE A 117 2.51 15.21 10.09
C ILE A 117 1.64 14.48 9.06
N GLY A 118 2.21 14.20 7.89
CA GLY A 118 1.57 13.42 6.85
C GLY A 118 2.15 12.01 6.78
N LEU A 119 1.31 10.99 6.98
CA LEU A 119 1.65 9.59 6.73
C LEU A 119 1.01 9.16 5.42
N ILE A 120 1.76 9.32 4.32
CA ILE A 120 1.28 9.11 2.95
C ILE A 120 1.91 7.84 2.40
N ARG A 121 1.06 6.96 1.83
CA ARG A 121 1.48 5.80 1.07
C ARG A 121 1.09 6.01 -0.38
N SER A 122 2.03 5.87 -1.30
CA SER A 122 1.78 5.89 -2.74
C SER A 122 1.80 4.46 -3.27
N ASP A 123 0.67 4.04 -3.83
CA ASP A 123 0.48 2.67 -4.33
C ASP A 123 0.82 2.62 -5.83
N TYR A 124 1.50 1.55 -6.27
CA TYR A 124 1.99 1.40 -7.64
C TYR A 124 1.69 0.00 -8.19
N LEU A 125 1.33 -0.07 -9.47
CA LEU A 125 1.22 -1.32 -10.22
C LEU A 125 2.22 -1.36 -11.38
N LEU A 126 2.63 -2.57 -11.75
CA LEU A 126 3.44 -2.81 -12.94
C LEU A 126 2.59 -2.54 -14.18
N ASN A 127 3.16 -1.79 -15.12
CA ASN A 127 2.56 -1.59 -16.43
C ASN A 127 3.17 -2.60 -17.41
N SER A 128 2.32 -3.34 -18.12
CA SER A 128 2.74 -4.25 -19.18
C SER A 128 2.21 -3.81 -20.55
N ASP A 129 2.93 -4.17 -21.61
CA ASP A 129 2.41 -4.07 -22.98
C ASP A 129 1.44 -5.21 -23.32
N SER A 130 0.93 -5.23 -24.56
CA SER A 130 0.04 -6.29 -25.08
C SER A 130 0.69 -7.68 -25.08
N ASP A 131 2.02 -7.74 -25.08
CA ASP A 131 2.80 -8.97 -25.11
C ASP A 131 3.22 -9.42 -23.69
N GLY A 132 2.72 -8.75 -22.65
CA GLY A 132 2.98 -9.06 -21.24
C GLY A 132 4.37 -8.63 -20.75
N ARG A 133 5.11 -7.83 -21.52
CA ARG A 133 6.42 -7.31 -21.09
C ARG A 133 6.22 -6.12 -20.18
N ILE A 134 6.94 -6.11 -19.05
CA ILE A 134 6.91 -5.00 -18.10
C ILE A 134 7.58 -3.79 -18.75
N THR A 135 6.80 -2.73 -18.97
CA THR A 135 7.25 -1.46 -19.56
C THR A 135 7.53 -0.39 -18.51
N GLY A 136 7.04 -0.58 -17.27
CA GLY A 136 7.30 0.33 -16.17
C GLY A 136 6.37 0.14 -14.99
N ILE A 137 6.13 1.23 -14.27
CA ILE A 137 5.23 1.31 -13.10
C ILE A 137 4.30 2.51 -13.25
N LYS A 138 3.10 2.40 -12.72
CA LYS A 138 2.11 3.47 -12.66
C LYS A 138 1.56 3.58 -11.25
N GLN A 139 1.35 4.82 -10.79
CA GLN A 139 0.65 5.07 -9.54
C GLN A 139 -0.83 4.78 -9.75
N VAL A 140 -1.47 4.15 -8.76
CA VAL A 140 -2.90 3.81 -8.76
C VAL A 140 -3.62 4.35 -7.54
#